data_AF-A0A7S4ESA8-F1
#
_entry.id   AF-A0A7S4ESA8-F1
#
_cell.length_a   1.000
_cell.length_b   1.000
_cell.length_c   1.000
_cell.angle_alpha   90.00
_cell.angle_beta   90.00
_cell.angle_gamma   90.00
#
_symmetry.space_group_name_H-M   'P 1'
#
loop_
_entity.id
_entity.type
_entity.pdbx_description
1 polymer ?
#
loop_
_entity_poly.entity_id
_entity_poly.type
_entity_poly.pdbx_seq_one_letter_code
_entity_poly.pdbx_strand_id
1 'polypeptide(L)'
;CYLNSLLQALFVSDEVREEIFRFEYSGKVLHGPAEACVPLQLAKLFCALQHSHRHSLSTRSITASFGWTQADSFRQHDVQELCRVLFEAVGKFGVPLLRLFEGRQRDEVRCSNCGYSRTHEEPFGDLALDIEQNDSVV
;
A
#
# COMPACT_ATOMS: atom_id res chain seq x y z
N CYS A 1 -6.47 14.05 -2.93
CA CYS A 1 -6.80 13.50 -4.26
C CYS A 1 -6.31 12.06 -4.37
N TYR A 2 -5.00 11.84 -4.25
CA TYR A 2 -4.34 10.53 -4.41
C TYR A 2 -4.77 9.47 -3.41
N LEU A 3 -5.00 9.84 -2.14
CA LEU A 3 -5.43 8.90 -1.11
C LEU A 3 -6.75 8.21 -1.45
N ASN A 4 -7.75 8.96 -1.92
CA ASN A 4 -9.04 8.37 -2.25
C ASN A 4 -8.91 7.41 -3.45
N SER A 5 -8.14 7.80 -4.47
CA SER A 5 -7.88 6.93 -5.62
C SER A 5 -7.16 5.65 -5.21
N LEU A 6 -6.14 5.75 -4.36
CA LEU A 6 -5.43 4.59 -3.81
C LEU A 6 -6.35 3.69 -3.00
N LEU A 7 -7.15 4.25 -2.09
CA LEU A 7 -8.10 3.48 -1.28
C LEU A 7 -9.14 2.76 -2.13
N GLN A 8 -9.61 3.38 -3.22
CA GLN A 8 -10.51 2.72 -4.18
C GLN A 8 -9.79 1.61 -4.94
N ALA A 9 -8.56 1.83 -5.42
CA ALA A 9 -7.77 0.81 -6.11
C ALA A 9 -7.53 -0.43 -5.22
N LEU A 10 -7.17 -0.21 -3.95
CA LEU A 10 -7.00 -1.28 -2.97
C LEU A 10 -8.31 -1.98 -2.61
N PHE A 11 -9.42 -1.24 -2.53
CA PHE A 11 -10.73 -1.83 -2.25
C PHE A 11 -11.20 -2.79 -3.36
N VAL A 12 -10.89 -2.48 -4.62
CA VAL A 12 -11.26 -3.31 -5.78
C VAL A 12 -10.43 -4.60 -5.86
N SER A 13 -9.20 -4.64 -5.30
CA SER A 13 -8.44 -5.89 -5.17
C SER A 13 -9.07 -6.80 -4.11
N ASP A 14 -9.56 -7.96 -4.54
CA ASP A 14 -10.20 -8.92 -3.64
C ASP A 14 -9.19 -9.49 -2.64
N GLU A 15 -7.96 -9.78 -3.06
CA GLU A 15 -6.90 -10.31 -2.21
C GLU A 15 -6.52 -9.35 -1.08
N VAL A 16 -6.40 -8.06 -1.40
CA VAL A 16 -6.15 -7.02 -0.38
C VAL A 16 -7.33 -6.94 0.58
N ARG A 17 -8.56 -6.96 0.06
CA ARG A 17 -9.78 -6.86 0.89
C ARG A 17 -9.87 -8.03 1.86
N GLU A 18 -9.57 -9.25 1.40
CA GLU A 18 -9.53 -10.44 2.24
C GLU A 18 -8.47 -10.35 3.33
N GLU A 19 -7.23 -9.96 3.02
CA GLU A 19 -6.17 -9.80 4.03
C GLU A 19 -6.57 -8.78 5.10
N ILE A 20 -7.19 -7.67 4.70
CA ILE A 20 -7.68 -6.66 5.63
C ILE A 20 -8.83 -7.18 6.49
N PHE A 21 -9.75 -7.97 5.94
CA PHE A 21 -10.87 -8.52 6.71
C PHE A 21 -10.49 -9.69 7.62
N ARG A 22 -9.39 -10.40 7.32
CA ARG A 22 -8.84 -11.43 8.21
C ARG A 22 -8.18 -10.85 9.46
N PHE A 23 -7.90 -9.56 9.50
CA PHE A 23 -7.34 -8.91 10.67
C PHE A 23 -8.35 -8.86 11.83
N GLU A 24 -7.96 -9.40 12.98
CA GLU A 24 -8.76 -9.35 14.21
C GLU A 24 -8.17 -8.37 15.22
N TYR A 25 -8.98 -7.44 15.71
CA TYR A 25 -8.55 -6.49 16.72
C TYR A 25 -8.59 -7.11 18.13
N SER A 26 -7.43 -7.49 18.66
CA SER A 26 -7.26 -8.08 20.00
C SER A 26 -7.18 -7.07 21.15
N GLY A 27 -7.79 -5.88 21.01
CA GLY A 27 -7.88 -4.89 22.08
C GLY A 27 -6.68 -3.95 22.22
N LYS A 28 -6.82 -3.00 23.17
CA LYS A 28 -5.92 -1.85 23.32
C LYS A 28 -4.50 -2.22 23.75
N VAL A 29 -4.33 -3.33 24.45
CA VAL A 29 -3.02 -3.77 24.94
C VAL A 29 -2.11 -4.20 23.80
N LEU A 30 -2.64 -4.94 22.82
CA LEU A 30 -1.86 -5.46 21.70
C LEU A 30 -1.78 -4.48 20.53
N HIS A 31 -2.88 -3.82 20.20
CA HIS A 31 -3.00 -3.01 18.98
C HIS A 31 -3.18 -1.51 19.24
N GLY A 32 -3.06 -1.07 20.50
CA GLY A 32 -3.29 0.33 20.86
C GLY A 32 -4.77 0.75 20.69
N PRO A 33 -5.07 2.06 20.81
CA PRO A 33 -6.42 2.58 20.63
C PRO A 33 -7.00 2.17 19.27
N ALA A 34 -8.29 1.81 19.23
CA ALA A 34 -8.95 1.39 18.00
C ALA A 34 -8.89 2.47 16.91
N GLU A 35 -8.85 3.74 17.29
CA GLU A 35 -8.75 4.92 16.41
C GLU A 35 -7.38 5.03 15.73
N ALA A 36 -6.33 4.51 16.36
CA ALA A 36 -4.96 4.48 15.84
C ALA A 36 -4.60 3.13 15.17
N CYS A 37 -5.49 2.15 15.21
CA CYS A 37 -5.30 0.85 14.58
C CYS A 37 -5.64 0.93 13.09
N VAL A 38 -4.61 1.09 12.25
CA VAL A 38 -4.75 1.32 10.80
C VAL A 38 -5.54 0.22 10.08
N PRO A 39 -5.24 -1.10 10.24
CA PRO A 39 -6.00 -2.14 9.57
C PRO A 39 -7.47 -2.16 9.98
N LEU A 40 -7.77 -1.89 11.26
CA LEU A 40 -9.15 -1.81 11.76
C LEU A 40 -9.91 -0.64 11.12
N GLN A 41 -9.29 0.54 11.01
CA GLN A 41 -9.93 1.69 10.36
C GLN A 41 -10.12 1.45 8.86
N LEU A 42 -9.19 0.75 8.21
CA LEU A 42 -9.29 0.38 6.81
C LEU A 42 -10.41 -0.66 6.58
N ALA A 43 -10.51 -1.69 7.43
CA ALA A 43 -11.59 -2.67 7.40
C ALA A 43 -12.97 -2.02 7.59
N LYS A 44 -13.09 -1.06 8.52
CA LYS A 44 -14.32 -0.26 8.70
C LYS A 44 -14.68 0.53 7.45
N LEU A 45 -13.70 1.15 6.81
CA LEU A 45 -13.90 1.90 5.56
C LEU A 45 -14.34 0.97 4.42
N PHE A 46 -13.69 -0.18 4.25
CA PHE A 46 -14.02 -1.15 3.20
C PHE A 46 -15.41 -1.76 3.41
N CYS A 47 -15.77 -2.09 4.64
CA CYS A 47 -17.13 -2.52 4.99
C CYS A 47 -18.15 -1.44 4.66
N ALA A 48 -17.88 -0.17 5.00
CA ALA A 48 -18.76 0.93 4.63
C ALA A 48 -18.85 1.12 3.11
N LEU A 49 -17.76 0.97 2.36
CA LEU A 49 -17.78 1.03 0.89
C LEU A 49 -18.63 -0.09 0.27
N GLN A 50 -18.59 -1.29 0.85
CA GLN A 50 -19.32 -2.45 0.34
C GLN A 50 -20.83 -2.39 0.63
N HIS A 51 -21.23 -1.79 1.76
CA HIS A 51 -22.62 -1.87 2.25
C HIS A 51 -23.36 -0.52 2.28
N SER A 52 -22.68 0.62 2.16
CA SER A 52 -23.35 1.92 2.22
C SER A 52 -24.03 2.29 0.90
N HIS A 53 -25.24 2.83 0.98
CA HIS A 53 -25.93 3.46 -0.16
C HIS A 53 -25.54 4.93 -0.37
N ARG A 54 -24.56 5.46 0.41
CA ARG A 54 -24.13 6.85 0.30
C ARG A 54 -23.23 7.04 -0.91
N HIS A 55 -23.41 8.16 -1.62
CA HIS A 55 -22.57 8.53 -2.76
C HIS A 55 -21.12 8.86 -2.37
N SER A 56 -20.86 9.17 -1.09
CA SER A 56 -19.50 9.42 -0.60
C SER A 56 -19.35 9.03 0.86
N LEU A 57 -18.13 8.63 1.21
CA LEU A 57 -17.71 8.27 2.56
C LEU A 57 -16.55 9.16 3.01
N SER A 58 -16.48 9.39 4.32
CA SER A 58 -15.42 10.19 4.93
C SER A 58 -14.19 9.33 5.17
N THR A 59 -13.02 9.81 4.75
CA THR A 59 -11.71 9.20 5.03
C THR A 59 -11.04 9.77 6.27
N ARG A 60 -11.75 10.58 7.08
CA ARG A 60 -11.18 11.23 8.27
C ARG A 60 -10.63 10.24 9.31
N SER A 61 -11.31 9.12 9.52
CA SER A 61 -10.88 8.13 10.51
C SER A 61 -9.59 7.43 10.10
N ILE A 62 -9.43 7.11 8.81
CA ILE A 62 -8.22 6.49 8.30
C ILE A 62 -7.05 7.49 8.30
N THR A 63 -7.25 8.74 7.87
CA THR A 63 -6.19 9.77 7.95
C THR A 63 -5.75 10.05 9.38
N ALA A 64 -6.69 10.08 10.34
CA ALA A 64 -6.37 10.26 11.75
C ALA A 64 -5.58 9.09 12.32
N SER A 65 -5.83 7.86 11.86
CA SER A 65 -5.12 6.66 12.32
C SER A 65 -3.62 6.64 11.95
N PHE A 66 -3.23 7.37 10.89
CA PHE A 66 -1.83 7.58 10.52
C PHE A 66 -1.12 8.62 11.39
N GLY A 67 -1.83 9.30 12.30
CA GLY A 67 -1.30 10.46 13.00
C GLY A 67 -1.10 11.67 12.10
N TRP A 68 -1.68 11.65 10.89
CA TRP A 68 -1.61 12.77 9.96
C TRP A 68 -2.60 13.85 10.38
N THR A 69 -2.11 15.07 10.58
CA THR A 69 -3.00 16.22 10.63
C THR A 69 -3.60 16.44 9.23
N GLN A 70 -4.72 17.16 9.11
CA GLN A 70 -5.26 17.44 7.77
C GLN A 70 -4.20 18.08 6.85
N ALA A 71 -3.30 18.90 7.37
CA ALA A 71 -2.20 19.49 6.62
C ALA A 71 -1.19 18.46 6.07
N ASP A 72 -0.91 17.39 6.80
CA ASP A 72 0.01 16.31 6.36
C ASP A 72 -0.63 15.44 5.29
N SER A 73 -1.94 15.20 5.37
CA SER A 73 -2.70 14.49 4.33
C SER A 73 -2.82 15.26 3.00
N PHE A 74 -2.51 16.57 3.02
CA PHE A 74 -2.44 17.42 1.82
C PHE A 74 -1.01 17.73 1.35
N ARG A 75 0.04 17.32 2.09
CA ARG A 75 1.40 17.32 1.52
C ARG A 75 1.41 16.37 0.33
N GLN A 76 1.95 16.86 -0.79
CA GLN A 76 2.10 16.12 -2.04
C GLN A 76 3.04 14.94 -1.83
N HIS A 77 2.53 13.85 -1.28
CA HIS A 77 3.19 12.57 -1.35
C HIS A 77 2.99 12.03 -2.77
N ASP A 78 4.07 11.55 -3.35
CA ASP A 78 3.99 10.62 -4.47
C ASP A 78 3.02 9.49 -4.09
N VAL A 79 2.18 9.07 -5.03
CA VAL A 79 1.23 7.97 -4.80
C VAL A 79 1.96 6.68 -4.43
N GLN A 80 3.16 6.48 -4.96
CA GLN A 80 4.03 5.36 -4.63
C GLN A 80 4.44 5.39 -3.15
N GLU A 81 4.91 6.55 -2.67
CA GLU A 81 5.31 6.72 -1.28
C GLU A 81 4.12 6.57 -0.32
N LEU A 82 2.95 7.10 -0.70
CA LEU A 82 1.73 6.91 0.06
C LEU A 82 1.34 5.42 0.16
N CYS A 83 1.45 4.68 -0.94
CA CYS A 83 1.18 3.24 -0.98
C CYS A 83 2.13 2.47 -0.05
N ARG A 84 3.43 2.77 -0.13
CA ARG A 84 4.46 2.17 0.71
C ARG A 84 4.21 2.43 2.20
N VAL A 85 3.95 3.67 2.57
CA VAL A 85 3.66 4.05 3.98
C VAL A 85 2.39 3.34 4.49
N LEU A 86 1.35 3.24 3.67
CA LEU A 86 0.14 2.50 4.02
C LEU A 86 0.43 1.01 4.27
N PHE A 87 1.17 0.36 3.38
CA PHE A 87 1.52 -1.06 3.53
C PHE A 87 2.42 -1.32 4.73
N GLU A 88 3.40 -0.46 5.00
CA GLU A 88 4.24 -0.55 6.19
C GLU A 88 3.42 -0.36 7.48
N ALA A 89 2.51 0.61 7.49
CA ALA A 89 1.66 0.87 8.65
C ALA A 89 0.74 -0.31 8.95
N VAL A 90 0.14 -0.92 7.92
CA VAL A 90 -0.70 -2.13 8.04
C VAL A 90 0.17 -3.34 8.44
N GLY A 91 1.38 -3.45 7.90
CA GLY A 91 2.37 -4.48 8.24
C GLY A 91 2.82 -4.48 9.70
N LYS A 92 2.87 -3.32 10.37
CA LYS A 92 3.17 -3.22 11.82
C LYS A 92 2.15 -3.94 12.71
N PHE A 93 0.95 -4.20 12.19
CA PHE A 93 -0.10 -4.94 12.88
C PHE A 93 -0.18 -6.41 12.42
N GLY A 94 0.82 -6.91 11.69
CA GLY A 94 0.87 -8.30 11.26
C GLY A 94 0.08 -8.60 9.98
N VAL A 95 -0.26 -7.59 9.18
CA VAL A 95 -0.98 -7.76 7.90
C VAL A 95 -0.03 -7.37 6.75
N PRO A 96 0.72 -8.30 6.16
CA PRO A 96 1.80 -7.99 5.22
C PRO A 96 1.31 -7.82 3.78
N LEU A 97 0.54 -6.76 3.50
CA LEU A 97 -0.04 -6.49 2.17
C LEU A 97 0.99 -6.43 1.04
N LEU A 98 2.22 -5.97 1.33
CA LEU A 98 3.29 -5.87 0.32
C LEU A 98 3.59 -7.20 -0.37
N ARG A 99 3.37 -8.34 0.31
CA ARG A 99 3.59 -9.68 -0.27
C ARG A 99 2.69 -9.99 -1.47
N LEU A 100 1.54 -9.32 -1.57
CA LEU A 100 0.64 -9.46 -2.71
C LEU A 100 1.16 -8.76 -3.97
N PHE A 101 2.10 -7.83 -3.80
CA PHE A 101 2.63 -6.97 -4.87
C PHE A 101 4.14 -7.16 -5.09
N GLU A 102 4.76 -8.12 -4.40
CA GLU A 102 6.20 -8.37 -4.48
C GLU A 102 6.56 -9.15 -5.75
N GLY A 103 7.43 -8.57 -6.57
CA GLY A 103 8.15 -9.25 -7.65
C GLY A 103 9.63 -9.41 -7.33
N ARG A 104 10.38 -10.08 -8.21
CA ARG A 104 11.85 -10.17 -8.13
C ARG A 104 12.48 -9.70 -9.42
N GLN A 105 13.45 -8.79 -9.32
CA GLN A 105 14.31 -8.37 -10.41
C GLN A 105 15.64 -9.11 -10.31
N ARG A 106 16.16 -9.55 -11.46
CA ARG A 106 17.49 -10.14 -11.56
C ARG A 106 18.37 -9.27 -12.44
N ASP A 107 19.43 -8.73 -11.84
CA ASP A 107 20.43 -7.94 -12.54
C ASP A 107 21.67 -8.81 -12.82
N GLU A 108 21.99 -9.02 -14.09
CA GLU A 108 23.19 -9.76 -14.52
C GLU A 108 24.20 -8.79 -15.16
N VAL A 109 25.39 -8.71 -14.60
CA VAL A 109 26.53 -8.02 -15.19
C VAL A 109 27.52 -9.05 -15.70
N ARG A 110 27.74 -9.07 -17.03
CA ARG A 110 28.66 -9.99 -17.69
C ARG A 110 29.85 -9.24 -18.30
N CYS A 111 31.06 -9.69 -17.99
CA CYS A 111 32.27 -9.17 -18.63
C CYS A 111 32.39 -9.71 -20.05
N SER A 112 32.44 -8.82 -21.05
CA SER A 112 32.58 -9.20 -22.47
C SER A 112 33.93 -9.83 -22.81
N ASN A 113 34.98 -9.61 -22.00
CA ASN A 113 36.34 -10.06 -22.31
C ASN A 113 36.68 -11.44 -21.72
N CYS A 114 36.21 -11.75 -20.51
CA CYS A 114 36.53 -13.02 -19.81
C CYS A 114 35.31 -13.90 -19.53
N GLY A 115 34.10 -13.46 -19.83
CA GLY A 115 32.87 -14.24 -19.63
C GLY A 115 32.40 -14.37 -18.18
N TYR A 116 33.14 -13.79 -17.21
CA TYR A 116 32.70 -13.75 -15.81
C TYR A 116 31.39 -12.96 -15.68
N SER A 117 30.41 -13.54 -14.98
CA SER A 117 29.13 -12.90 -14.69
C SER A 117 28.89 -12.79 -13.18
N ARG A 118 28.29 -11.67 -12.78
CA ARG A 118 27.75 -11.45 -11.44
C ARG A 118 26.26 -11.26 -11.58
N THR A 119 25.50 -12.05 -10.83
CA THR A 119 24.04 -11.94 -10.76
C THR A 119 23.65 -11.40 -9.39
N HIS A 120 22.69 -10.49 -9.35
CA HIS A 120 22.06 -9.98 -8.14
C HIS A 120 20.54 -10.13 -8.27
N GLU A 121 19.86 -10.57 -7.21
CA GLU A 121 18.39 -10.65 -7.19
C GLU A 121 17.85 -9.78 -6.06
N GLU A 122 16.92 -8.88 -6.39
CA GLU A 122 16.29 -7.95 -5.45
C GLU A 122 14.76 -8.05 -5.56
N PRO A 123 14.02 -7.99 -4.44
CA PRO A 123 12.57 -7.84 -4.48
C PRO A 123 12.18 -6.40 -4.88
N PHE A 124 11.06 -6.25 -5.59
CA PHE A 124 10.45 -4.95 -5.88
C PHE A 124 8.96 -4.99 -5.56
N GLY A 125 8.38 -3.85 -5.16
CA GLY A 125 6.93 -3.70 -4.92
C GLY A 125 6.23 -2.81 -5.96
N ASP A 126 7.01 -2.09 -6.75
CA ASP A 126 6.56 -1.21 -7.83
C ASP A 126 7.65 -1.10 -8.90
N LEU A 127 7.29 -0.60 -10.08
CA LEU A 127 8.19 -0.40 -11.20
C LEU A 127 8.08 1.04 -11.70
N ALA A 128 9.20 1.76 -11.69
CA ALA A 128 9.30 3.09 -12.29
C ALA A 128 9.59 2.95 -13.80
N LEU A 129 8.71 3.53 -14.63
CA LEU A 129 8.85 3.51 -16.08
C LEU A 129 9.24 4.92 -16.58
N ASP A 130 10.25 4.99 -17.44
CA ASP A 130 10.65 6.23 -18.10
C ASP A 130 9.68 6.57 -19.25
N ILE A 131 9.07 7.75 -19.18
CA ILE A 131 8.07 8.21 -20.14
C ILE A 131 8.70 9.02 -21.27
N GLU A 132 9.79 9.75 -21.02
CA GLU A 132 10.33 10.70 -22.01
C GLU A 132 10.93 10.00 -23.23
N GLN A 133 11.39 8.77 -23.06
CA GLN A 133 12.10 8.03 -24.10
C GLN A 133 11.26 6.90 -24.74
N ASN A 134 9.99 6.74 -24.36
CA ASN A 134 9.17 5.59 -24.77
C ASN A 134 7.75 5.99 -25.18
N ASP A 135 7.32 5.58 -26.37
CA ASP A 135 5.97 5.83 -26.89
C ASP A 135 4.92 4.81 -26.40
N SER A 136 5.35 3.74 -25.73
CA SER A 136 4.54 2.60 -25.32
C SER A 136 5.10 1.92 -24.07
N VAL A 137 4.22 1.29 -23.28
CA VAL A 137 4.57 0.42 -22.14
C VAL A 137 4.95 -1.00 -22.61
N VAL A 138 4.61 -1.32 -23.87
CA VAL A 138 4.93 -2.57 -24.58
C VAL A 138 6.06 -2.33 -25.57
#